data_AF-A0A7X9GEM5-F1
#
_entry.id   AF-A0A7X9GEM5-F1
#
_cell.length_a   1.000
_cell.length_b   1.000
_cell.length_c   1.000
_cell.angle_alpha   90.00
_cell.angle_beta   90.00
_cell.angle_gamma   90.00
#
_symmetry.space_group_name_H-M   'P 1'
#
loop_
_entity.id
_entity.type
_entity.pdbx_description
1 polymer ?
#
loop_
_entity_poly.entity_id
_entity_poly.type
_entity_poly.pdbx_seq_one_letter_code
_entity_poly.pdbx_strand_id
1 'polypeptide(L)'
;MLTLKEIMETIKMVQEENLDIRTITMGISLRDCGHPDSKQARSKIYDKITRLAGQLVKTGEQIEREYGLPIVNKRISVTPISIVAESSVNGEIVDFARTLDEAAEAVGVNFIGGYSALVHKGFTGADERLLDSIPEALDVTNRVCSSVNVATTHAGINMDAVYRMGQVIKETAIRTADRDGLGCAKLVVFANVPEDNPFMAGAFHGIGEPECVINVGVSGPGVVKTAIETVKGANFGVLA
;
A
#
# COMPACT_ATOMS: atom_id res chain seq x y z
N MET A 1 -2.54 3.08 28.15
CA MET A 1 -3.83 2.35 28.21
C MET A 1 -4.91 3.42 28.15
N LEU A 2 -5.87 3.31 27.22
CA LEU A 2 -6.88 4.35 26.99
C LEU A 2 -7.88 4.42 28.14
N THR A 3 -8.30 5.63 28.50
CA THR A 3 -9.27 5.89 29.56
C THR A 3 -10.71 5.78 29.03
N LEU A 4 -11.67 5.49 29.94
CA LEU A 4 -13.08 5.44 29.57
C LEU A 4 -13.58 6.78 28.98
N LYS A 5 -13.01 7.89 29.44
CA LYS A 5 -13.32 9.23 28.93
C LYS A 5 -12.89 9.39 27.47
N GLU A 6 -11.66 8.99 27.12
CA GLU A 6 -11.16 9.02 25.73
C GLU A 6 -12.00 8.12 24.81
N ILE A 7 -12.44 6.96 25.30
CA ILE A 7 -13.34 6.06 24.56
C ILE A 7 -14.69 6.75 24.28
N MET A 8 -15.30 7.36 25.30
CA MET A 8 -16.58 8.06 25.14
C MET A 8 -16.47 9.31 24.24
N GLU A 9 -15.38 10.07 24.34
CA GLU A 9 -15.10 11.19 23.44
C GLU A 9 -14.93 10.72 21.99
N THR A 10 -14.26 9.60 21.77
CA THR A 10 -14.09 9.01 20.43
C THR A 10 -15.44 8.60 19.84
N ILE A 11 -16.29 7.94 20.63
CA ILE A 11 -17.65 7.57 20.20
C ILE A 11 -18.46 8.81 19.82
N LYS A 12 -18.36 9.88 20.62
CA LYS A 12 -19.06 11.14 20.36
C LYS A 12 -18.61 11.80 19.06
N MET A 13 -17.29 11.93 18.85
CA MET A 13 -16.72 12.47 17.60
C MET A 13 -17.19 11.68 16.39
N VAL A 14 -17.19 10.35 16.49
CA VAL A 14 -17.61 9.44 15.43
C VAL A 14 -19.08 9.63 15.05
N GLN A 15 -19.97 9.75 16.05
CA GLN A 15 -21.41 9.82 15.84
C GLN A 15 -21.89 11.22 15.44
N GLU A 16 -21.27 12.27 15.97
CA GLU A 16 -21.72 13.66 15.75
C GLU A 16 -21.06 14.32 14.53
N GLU A 17 -19.83 13.94 14.17
CA GLU A 17 -19.03 14.63 13.14
C GLU A 17 -18.89 13.84 11.82
N ASN A 18 -19.62 12.74 11.63
CA ASN A 18 -19.58 11.89 10.43
C ASN A 18 -18.16 11.45 10.01
N LEU A 19 -17.31 11.08 10.96
CA LEU A 19 -15.99 10.54 10.69
C LEU A 19 -16.07 9.18 9.99
N ASP A 20 -15.48 9.06 8.80
CA ASP A 20 -15.33 7.77 8.10
C ASP A 20 -13.91 7.21 8.26
N ILE A 21 -13.83 5.88 8.48
CA ILE A 21 -12.56 5.16 8.40
C ILE A 21 -12.30 4.90 6.92
N ARG A 22 -11.37 5.65 6.35
CA ARG A 22 -11.04 5.56 4.93
C ARG A 22 -10.44 4.20 4.59
N THR A 23 -9.61 3.66 5.47
CA THR A 23 -8.94 2.38 5.25
C THR A 23 -8.46 1.74 6.54
N ILE A 24 -8.45 0.42 6.56
CA ILE A 24 -7.54 -0.37 7.39
C ILE A 24 -6.55 -1.09 6.47
N THR A 25 -5.26 -0.97 6.75
CA THR A 25 -4.18 -1.61 5.98
C THR A 25 -3.40 -2.52 6.91
N MET A 26 -3.39 -3.82 6.62
CA MET A 26 -2.51 -4.77 7.30
C MET A 26 -1.14 -4.77 6.62
N GLY A 27 -0.11 -4.37 7.35
CA GLY A 27 1.27 -4.49 6.92
C GLY A 27 1.81 -5.88 7.28
N ILE A 28 2.43 -6.57 6.31
CA ILE A 28 2.98 -7.93 6.50
C ILE A 28 4.43 -7.98 6.00
N SER A 29 5.34 -8.39 6.89
CA SER A 29 6.72 -8.68 6.51
C SER A 29 6.79 -9.96 5.66
N LEU A 30 7.50 -9.92 4.54
CA LEU A 30 7.75 -11.09 3.68
C LEU A 30 9.22 -11.50 3.64
N ARG A 31 10.08 -10.94 4.50
CA ARG A 31 11.54 -11.17 4.44
C ARG A 31 11.93 -12.64 4.65
N ASP A 32 11.19 -13.36 5.48
CA ASP A 32 11.35 -14.80 5.74
C ASP A 32 10.82 -15.70 4.59
N CYS A 33 10.12 -15.11 3.61
CA CYS A 33 9.59 -15.81 2.46
C CYS A 33 10.60 -15.92 1.31
N GLY A 34 11.72 -15.19 1.38
CA GLY A 34 12.79 -15.27 0.38
C GLY A 34 13.30 -16.69 0.18
N HIS A 35 13.53 -17.08 -1.07
CA HIS A 35 14.03 -18.41 -1.43
C HIS A 35 14.70 -18.42 -2.81
N PRO A 36 15.77 -19.23 -3.02
CA PRO A 36 16.42 -19.39 -4.33
C PRO A 36 15.50 -19.88 -5.44
N ASP A 37 14.57 -20.77 -5.09
CA ASP A 37 13.48 -21.22 -5.96
C ASP A 37 12.28 -20.27 -5.82
N SER A 38 11.97 -19.55 -6.89
CA SER A 38 10.87 -18.57 -6.94
C SER A 38 9.51 -19.19 -6.64
N LYS A 39 9.27 -20.45 -7.01
CA LYS A 39 7.99 -21.11 -6.74
C LYS A 39 7.79 -21.34 -5.24
N GLN A 40 8.84 -21.74 -4.55
CA GLN A 40 8.82 -21.88 -3.10
C GLN A 40 8.68 -20.54 -2.39
N ALA A 41 9.36 -19.48 -2.87
CA ALA A 41 9.18 -18.14 -2.32
C ALA A 41 7.72 -17.68 -2.43
N ARG A 42 7.11 -17.84 -3.61
CA ARG A 42 5.71 -17.49 -3.86
C ARG A 42 4.73 -18.29 -3.01
N SER A 43 4.93 -19.60 -2.86
CA SER A 43 4.12 -20.42 -1.96
C SER A 43 4.15 -19.89 -0.52
N LYS A 44 5.33 -19.57 0.00
CA LYS A 44 5.48 -18.99 1.34
C LYS A 44 4.75 -17.64 1.48
N ILE A 45 4.86 -16.78 0.47
CA ILE A 45 4.15 -15.49 0.44
C ILE A 45 2.64 -15.69 0.52
N TYR A 46 2.09 -16.55 -0.35
CA TYR A 46 0.66 -16.85 -0.39
C TYR A 46 0.18 -17.42 0.96
N ASP A 47 0.87 -18.44 1.48
CA ASP A 47 0.51 -19.10 2.74
C ASP A 47 0.56 -18.14 3.92
N LYS A 48 1.55 -17.23 3.93
CA LYS A 48 1.72 -16.25 5.00
C LYS A 48 0.65 -15.17 4.98
N ILE A 49 0.37 -14.60 3.81
CA ILE A 49 -0.65 -13.56 3.64
C ILE A 49 -2.02 -14.14 3.98
N THR A 50 -2.38 -15.30 3.42
CA THR A 50 -3.69 -15.91 3.66
C THR A 50 -3.89 -16.31 5.13
N ARG A 51 -2.85 -16.81 5.79
CA ARG A 51 -2.88 -17.12 7.22
C ARG A 51 -3.06 -15.88 8.10
N LEU A 52 -2.35 -14.78 7.84
CA LEU A 52 -2.39 -13.58 8.68
C LEU A 52 -3.60 -12.71 8.41
N ALA A 53 -3.96 -12.50 7.13
CA ALA A 53 -5.04 -11.62 6.71
C ALA A 53 -6.39 -12.34 6.53
N GLY A 54 -6.47 -13.66 6.73
CA GLY A 54 -7.68 -14.45 6.47
C GLY A 54 -8.92 -14.07 7.29
N GLN A 55 -8.77 -13.28 8.36
CA GLN A 55 -9.91 -12.71 9.11
C GLN A 55 -10.02 -11.18 8.99
N LEU A 56 -9.15 -10.51 8.22
CA LEU A 56 -9.08 -9.04 8.16
C LEU A 56 -10.41 -8.41 7.74
N VAL A 57 -11.00 -8.89 6.64
CA VAL A 57 -12.25 -8.34 6.10
C VAL A 57 -13.41 -8.62 7.04
N LYS A 58 -13.57 -9.86 7.48
CA LYS A 58 -14.65 -10.27 8.41
C LYS A 58 -14.60 -9.48 9.72
N THR A 59 -13.40 -9.30 10.28
CA THR A 59 -13.22 -8.50 11.50
C THR A 59 -13.51 -7.03 11.24
N GLY A 60 -13.08 -6.49 10.09
CA GLY A 60 -13.44 -5.13 9.66
C GLY A 60 -14.96 -4.93 9.60
N GLU A 61 -15.68 -5.83 8.92
CA GLU A 61 -17.15 -5.79 8.82
C GLU A 61 -17.87 -6.00 10.15
N GLN A 62 -17.27 -6.72 11.09
CA GLN A 62 -17.79 -6.81 12.45
C GLN A 62 -17.65 -5.47 13.18
N ILE A 63 -16.49 -4.82 13.09
CA ILE A 63 -16.25 -3.49 13.68
C ILE A 63 -17.22 -2.46 13.08
N GLU A 64 -17.46 -2.49 11.77
CA GLU A 64 -18.44 -1.62 11.12
C GLU A 64 -19.84 -1.76 11.71
N ARG A 65 -20.28 -3.00 11.96
CA ARG A 65 -21.59 -3.30 12.55
C ARG A 65 -21.69 -2.93 14.02
N GLU A 66 -20.62 -3.16 14.79
CA GLU A 66 -20.60 -2.92 16.23
C GLU A 66 -20.59 -1.42 16.55
N TYR A 67 -19.83 -0.63 15.79
CA TYR A 67 -19.64 0.80 16.05
C TYR A 67 -20.42 1.72 15.11
N GLY A 68 -21.11 1.18 14.10
CA GLY A 68 -21.85 1.97 13.11
C GLY A 68 -20.96 2.85 12.23
N LEU A 69 -19.67 2.49 12.11
CA LEU A 69 -18.64 3.25 11.43
C LEU A 69 -18.28 2.60 10.10
N PRO A 70 -18.42 3.26 8.95
CA PRO A 70 -18.00 2.68 7.68
C PRO A 70 -16.46 2.58 7.60
N ILE A 71 -15.96 1.41 7.22
CA ILE A 71 -14.57 1.14 6.86
C ILE A 71 -14.52 0.95 5.34
N VAL A 72 -14.22 2.03 4.63
CA VAL A 72 -14.38 2.09 3.16
C VAL A 72 -13.45 1.11 2.44
N ASN A 73 -12.24 0.88 2.97
CA ASN A 73 -11.28 -0.02 2.37
C ASN A 73 -10.63 -0.95 3.40
N LYS A 74 -10.41 -2.21 3.00
CA LYS A 74 -9.57 -3.18 3.70
C LYS A 74 -8.43 -3.57 2.75
N ARG A 75 -7.19 -3.37 3.16
CA ARG A 75 -6.00 -3.43 2.28
C ARG A 75 -4.86 -4.17 2.94
N ILE A 76 -3.88 -4.55 2.13
CA ILE A 76 -2.62 -5.14 2.60
C ILE A 76 -1.45 -4.33 2.03
N SER A 77 -0.40 -4.13 2.81
CA SER A 77 0.92 -3.74 2.31
C SER A 77 1.94 -4.81 2.68
N VAL A 78 2.88 -5.09 1.78
CA VAL A 78 3.93 -6.09 1.99
C VAL A 78 5.31 -5.52 1.79
N THR A 79 6.33 -6.22 2.28
CA THR A 79 7.73 -5.87 2.03
C THR A 79 7.98 -5.67 0.53
N PRO A 80 8.74 -4.64 0.11
CA PRO A 80 9.10 -4.43 -1.29
C PRO A 80 9.55 -5.73 -1.95
N ILE A 81 8.83 -6.14 -3.00
CA ILE A 81 9.07 -7.42 -3.67
C ILE A 81 10.47 -7.50 -4.28
N SER A 82 11.11 -6.36 -4.64
CA SER A 82 12.50 -6.40 -5.11
C SER A 82 13.46 -6.99 -4.07
N ILE A 83 13.19 -6.79 -2.78
CA ILE A 83 13.99 -7.34 -1.67
C ILE A 83 13.72 -8.85 -1.51
N VAL A 84 12.45 -9.25 -1.55
CA VAL A 84 12.06 -10.65 -1.30
C VAL A 84 12.49 -11.55 -2.47
N ALA A 85 12.32 -11.07 -3.70
CA ALA A 85 12.66 -11.78 -4.92
C ALA A 85 14.16 -11.70 -5.28
N GLU A 86 14.97 -10.96 -4.51
CA GLU A 86 16.41 -10.81 -4.76
C GLU A 86 17.13 -12.17 -4.79
N SER A 87 16.78 -13.04 -3.86
CA SER A 87 17.33 -14.40 -3.78
C SER A 87 16.83 -15.33 -4.88
N SER A 88 15.73 -15.01 -5.57
CA SER A 88 15.13 -15.86 -6.59
C SER A 88 15.83 -15.67 -7.94
N VAL A 89 16.75 -16.59 -8.24
CA VAL A 89 17.60 -16.56 -9.44
C VAL A 89 16.84 -17.07 -10.67
N ASN A 90 15.91 -18.01 -10.47
CA ASN A 90 15.13 -18.64 -11.52
C ASN A 90 13.65 -18.26 -11.38
N GLY A 91 13.11 -17.49 -12.32
CA GLY A 91 11.68 -17.15 -12.39
C GLY A 91 11.41 -15.71 -12.79
N GLU A 92 10.23 -15.48 -13.34
CA GLU A 92 9.77 -14.17 -13.76
C GLU A 92 9.24 -13.39 -12.54
N ILE A 93 9.66 -12.13 -12.37
CA ILE A 93 9.21 -11.31 -11.22
C ILE A 93 7.68 -11.08 -11.27
N VAL A 94 7.09 -11.06 -12.47
CA VAL A 94 5.63 -10.95 -12.66
C VAL A 94 4.83 -12.03 -11.91
N ASP A 95 5.41 -13.21 -11.71
CA ASP A 95 4.74 -14.29 -10.98
C ASP A 95 4.53 -13.94 -9.50
N PHE A 96 5.38 -13.08 -8.92
CA PHE A 96 5.16 -12.57 -7.57
C PHE A 96 3.93 -11.66 -7.55
N ALA A 97 3.72 -10.82 -8.57
CA ALA A 97 2.50 -10.00 -8.67
C ALA A 97 1.25 -10.89 -8.74
N ARG A 98 1.26 -11.93 -9.58
CA ARG A 98 0.15 -12.89 -9.66
C ARG A 98 -0.16 -13.54 -8.31
N THR A 99 0.89 -13.96 -7.59
CA THR A 99 0.76 -14.55 -6.25
C THR A 99 0.16 -13.57 -5.24
N LEU A 100 0.57 -12.30 -5.28
CA LEU A 100 -0.02 -11.26 -4.43
C LEU A 100 -1.49 -11.01 -4.77
N ASP A 101 -1.85 -11.00 -6.06
CA ASP A 101 -3.23 -10.82 -6.51
C ASP A 101 -4.12 -11.99 -6.06
N GLU A 102 -3.65 -13.22 -6.23
CA GLU A 102 -4.31 -14.45 -5.76
C GLU A 102 -4.50 -14.44 -4.24
N ALA A 103 -3.47 -14.06 -3.48
CA ALA A 103 -3.57 -13.97 -2.02
C ALA A 103 -4.56 -12.87 -1.58
N ALA A 104 -4.53 -11.70 -2.24
CA ALA A 104 -5.43 -10.59 -1.98
C ALA A 104 -6.89 -10.96 -2.29
N GLU A 105 -7.12 -11.68 -3.38
CA GLU A 105 -8.43 -12.24 -3.74
C GLU A 105 -8.92 -13.23 -2.69
N ALA A 106 -8.07 -14.18 -2.29
CA ALA A 106 -8.43 -15.22 -1.32
C ALA A 106 -8.86 -14.66 0.05
N VAL A 107 -8.28 -13.53 0.48
CA VAL A 107 -8.65 -12.87 1.74
C VAL A 107 -9.68 -11.75 1.58
N GLY A 108 -10.09 -11.44 0.34
CA GLY A 108 -11.17 -10.50 0.03
C GLY A 108 -10.80 -9.01 0.19
N VAL A 109 -9.52 -8.64 0.15
CA VAL A 109 -9.10 -7.23 0.29
C VAL A 109 -9.23 -6.47 -1.03
N ASN A 110 -9.36 -5.14 -0.94
CA ASN A 110 -9.51 -4.29 -2.12
C ASN A 110 -8.23 -4.19 -2.94
N PHE A 111 -7.11 -3.98 -2.26
CA PHE A 111 -5.80 -3.78 -2.88
C PHE A 111 -4.68 -4.32 -2.00
N ILE A 112 -3.60 -4.76 -2.65
CA ILE A 112 -2.34 -5.15 -2.04
C ILE A 112 -1.19 -4.34 -2.65
N GLY A 113 -0.46 -3.63 -1.80
CA GLY A 113 0.72 -2.84 -2.18
C GLY A 113 1.99 -3.51 -1.71
N GLY A 114 3.12 -3.15 -2.30
CA GLY A 114 4.43 -3.72 -1.98
C GLY A 114 5.12 -4.34 -3.18
N TYR A 115 4.48 -4.34 -4.36
CA TYR A 115 5.17 -4.60 -5.63
C TYR A 115 6.08 -3.42 -5.99
N SER A 116 7.12 -3.27 -5.19
CA SER A 116 7.81 -2.00 -5.01
C SER A 116 9.32 -2.17 -5.01
N ALA A 117 10.03 -1.08 -5.32
CA ALA A 117 11.48 -0.97 -5.26
C ALA A 117 11.92 0.39 -4.71
N LEU A 118 13.08 0.42 -4.04
CA LEU A 118 13.66 1.61 -3.41
C LEU A 118 15.02 1.93 -4.04
N VAL A 119 15.02 2.64 -5.17
CA VAL A 119 16.18 2.76 -6.08
C VAL A 119 16.89 4.12 -6.03
N HIS A 120 16.56 4.96 -5.07
CA HIS A 120 17.10 6.31 -4.89
C HIS A 120 18.64 6.42 -4.79
N LYS A 121 19.36 5.31 -4.54
CA LYS A 121 20.84 5.26 -4.51
C LYS A 121 21.45 4.34 -5.58
N GLY A 122 20.68 3.91 -6.56
CA GLY A 122 21.10 2.95 -7.59
C GLY A 122 20.19 1.71 -7.61
N PHE A 123 20.55 0.74 -8.43
CA PHE A 123 19.77 -0.47 -8.65
C PHE A 123 20.54 -1.71 -8.20
N THR A 124 19.83 -2.65 -7.61
CA THR A 124 20.22 -4.07 -7.62
C THR A 124 19.66 -4.75 -8.87
N GLY A 125 20.16 -5.94 -9.22
CA GLY A 125 19.58 -6.72 -10.32
C GLY A 125 18.11 -7.10 -10.08
N ALA A 126 17.68 -7.20 -8.81
CA ALA A 126 16.29 -7.46 -8.47
C ALA A 126 15.41 -6.22 -8.70
N ASP A 127 15.92 -5.01 -8.40
CA ASP A 127 15.22 -3.77 -8.69
C ASP A 127 15.00 -3.58 -10.19
N GLU A 128 16.03 -3.84 -11.02
CA GLU A 128 15.90 -3.70 -12.48
C GLU A 128 14.83 -4.64 -13.04
N ARG A 129 14.89 -5.93 -12.65
CA ARG A 129 13.88 -6.91 -13.04
C ARG A 129 12.48 -6.53 -12.56
N LEU A 130 12.36 -5.94 -11.36
CA LEU A 130 11.07 -5.50 -10.86
C LEU A 130 10.54 -4.35 -11.72
N LEU A 131 11.33 -3.31 -11.96
CA LEU A 131 10.92 -2.17 -12.79
C LEU A 131 10.45 -2.59 -14.18
N ASP A 132 11.20 -3.50 -14.83
CA ASP A 132 10.86 -3.99 -16.18
C ASP A 132 9.57 -4.81 -16.20
N SER A 133 9.24 -5.48 -15.10
CA SER A 133 8.03 -6.28 -14.96
C SER A 133 6.77 -5.48 -14.58
N ILE A 134 6.89 -4.23 -14.11
CA ILE A 134 5.76 -3.41 -13.66
C ILE A 134 4.63 -3.32 -14.71
N PRO A 135 4.92 -3.02 -16.00
CA PRO A 135 3.86 -2.87 -16.99
C PRO A 135 3.04 -4.14 -17.19
N GLU A 136 3.69 -5.30 -17.22
CA GLU A 136 3.00 -6.59 -17.33
C GLU A 136 2.28 -6.94 -16.03
N ALA A 137 2.92 -6.77 -14.87
CA ALA A 137 2.33 -7.05 -13.58
C ALA A 137 1.01 -6.29 -13.36
N LEU A 138 0.96 -5.01 -13.71
CA LEU A 138 -0.23 -4.18 -13.52
C LEU A 138 -1.32 -4.43 -14.57
N ASP A 139 -0.97 -5.01 -15.71
CA ASP A 139 -1.90 -5.46 -16.76
C ASP A 139 -2.61 -6.76 -16.38
N VAL A 140 -1.83 -7.74 -15.88
CA VAL A 140 -2.30 -9.12 -15.63
C VAL A 140 -2.87 -9.34 -14.23
N THR A 141 -2.88 -8.33 -13.37
CA THR A 141 -3.41 -8.39 -12.00
C THR A 141 -4.47 -7.32 -11.76
N ASN A 142 -5.37 -7.56 -10.81
CA ASN A 142 -6.47 -6.64 -10.53
C ASN A 142 -6.22 -5.76 -9.30
N ARG A 143 -5.68 -6.33 -8.22
CA ARG A 143 -5.59 -5.74 -6.88
C ARG A 143 -4.19 -5.30 -6.50
N VAL A 144 -3.17 -5.67 -7.29
CA VAL A 144 -1.78 -5.29 -7.00
C VAL A 144 -1.53 -3.83 -7.37
N CYS A 145 -0.94 -3.11 -6.43
CA CYS A 145 -0.40 -1.77 -6.63
C CYS A 145 1.13 -1.79 -6.55
N SER A 146 1.76 -0.95 -7.36
CA SER A 146 3.21 -0.85 -7.47
C SER A 146 3.71 0.55 -7.11
N SER A 147 4.89 0.61 -6.50
CA SER A 147 5.52 1.88 -6.17
C SER A 147 7.04 1.86 -6.28
N VAL A 148 7.63 2.94 -6.77
CA VAL A 148 9.09 3.04 -6.90
C VAL A 148 9.58 4.34 -6.29
N ASN A 149 10.46 4.26 -5.29
CA ASN A 149 11.11 5.45 -4.73
C ASN A 149 12.41 5.74 -5.46
N VAL A 150 12.45 6.86 -6.19
CA VAL A 150 13.57 7.25 -7.06
C VAL A 150 14.46 8.34 -6.47
N ALA A 151 14.04 8.95 -5.35
CA ALA A 151 14.79 10.05 -4.74
C ALA A 151 14.61 10.10 -3.23
N THR A 152 15.61 10.64 -2.54
CA THR A 152 15.47 11.13 -1.16
C THR A 152 16.30 12.39 -0.95
N THR A 153 15.95 13.22 0.02
CA THR A 153 16.72 14.43 0.38
C THR A 153 18.17 14.09 0.72
N HIS A 154 18.41 12.92 1.32
CA HIS A 154 19.75 12.48 1.71
C HIS A 154 20.58 11.89 0.55
N ALA A 155 19.94 11.25 -0.43
CA ALA A 155 20.62 10.60 -1.54
C ALA A 155 20.66 11.44 -2.83
N GLY A 156 19.83 12.48 -2.90
CA GLY A 156 19.52 13.15 -4.15
C GLY A 156 18.51 12.35 -4.97
N ILE A 157 18.61 12.48 -6.29
CA ILE A 157 17.67 11.90 -7.25
C ILE A 157 18.44 10.92 -8.14
N ASN A 158 17.97 9.67 -8.21
CA ASN A 158 18.45 8.74 -9.23
C ASN A 158 17.76 9.07 -10.56
N MET A 159 18.42 9.86 -11.41
CA MET A 159 17.87 10.31 -12.70
C MET A 159 17.69 9.16 -13.71
N ASP A 160 18.50 8.10 -13.62
CA ASP A 160 18.32 6.91 -14.45
C ASP A 160 17.00 6.22 -14.08
N ALA A 161 16.68 6.14 -12.79
CA ALA A 161 15.39 5.61 -12.33
C ALA A 161 14.21 6.49 -12.76
N VAL A 162 14.36 7.81 -12.69
CA VAL A 162 13.33 8.75 -13.19
C VAL A 162 13.07 8.52 -14.68
N TYR A 163 14.13 8.43 -15.49
CA TYR A 163 14.01 8.19 -16.93
C TYR A 163 13.32 6.86 -17.23
N ARG A 164 13.76 5.77 -16.59
CA ARG A 164 13.15 4.45 -16.74
C ARG A 164 11.69 4.44 -16.31
N MET A 165 11.35 5.09 -15.20
CA MET A 165 9.96 5.16 -14.74
C MET A 165 9.06 5.91 -15.73
N GLY A 166 9.59 6.90 -16.46
CA GLY A 166 8.85 7.54 -17.57
C GLY A 166 8.48 6.54 -18.68
N GLN A 167 9.39 5.62 -19.01
CA GLN A 167 9.13 4.55 -19.97
C GLN A 167 8.13 3.52 -19.43
N VAL A 168 8.31 3.10 -18.16
CA VAL A 168 7.42 2.16 -17.47
C VAL A 168 5.98 2.70 -17.43
N ILE A 169 5.79 3.98 -17.09
CA ILE A 169 4.46 4.61 -17.06
C ILE A 169 3.82 4.55 -18.44
N LYS A 170 4.55 4.93 -19.49
CA LYS A 170 4.04 4.91 -20.86
C LYS A 170 3.66 3.50 -21.31
N GLU A 171 4.53 2.51 -21.06
CA GLU A 171 4.28 1.12 -21.42
C GLU A 171 3.07 0.54 -20.66
N THR A 172 2.95 0.86 -19.36
CA THR A 172 1.79 0.46 -18.53
C THR A 172 0.49 1.02 -19.10
N ALA A 173 0.48 2.29 -19.52
CA ALA A 173 -0.68 2.92 -20.14
C ALA A 173 -1.07 2.25 -21.46
N ILE A 174 -0.08 1.90 -22.30
CA ILE A 174 -0.31 1.23 -23.58
C ILE A 174 -0.87 -0.17 -23.38
N ARG A 175 -0.29 -0.96 -22.45
CA ARG A 175 -0.74 -2.34 -22.17
C ARG A 175 -2.14 -2.41 -21.61
N THR A 176 -2.56 -1.38 -20.89
CA THR A 176 -3.90 -1.29 -20.28
C THR A 176 -4.81 -0.30 -21.00
N ALA A 177 -4.49 0.06 -22.25
CA ALA A 177 -5.25 1.05 -23.04
C ALA A 177 -6.69 0.59 -23.33
N ASP A 178 -6.91 -0.72 -23.43
CA ASP A 178 -8.23 -1.34 -23.55
C ASP A 178 -9.14 -1.09 -22.33
N ARG A 179 -8.54 -0.72 -21.19
CA ARG A 179 -9.19 -0.40 -19.92
C ARG A 179 -8.83 1.02 -19.46
N ASP A 180 -8.72 1.96 -20.40
CA ASP A 180 -8.46 3.40 -20.11
C ASP A 180 -7.16 3.65 -19.33
N GLY A 181 -6.13 2.84 -19.56
CA GLY A 181 -4.84 2.98 -18.89
C GLY A 181 -4.88 2.65 -17.40
N LEU A 182 -5.84 1.83 -16.95
CA LEU A 182 -6.09 1.52 -15.53
C LEU A 182 -4.84 1.08 -14.75
N GLY A 183 -3.86 0.46 -15.41
CA GLY A 183 -2.60 0.10 -14.78
C GLY A 183 -1.89 1.30 -14.13
N CYS A 184 -1.93 2.47 -14.78
CA CYS A 184 -1.32 3.70 -14.26
C CYS A 184 -2.00 4.21 -12.98
N ALA A 185 -3.28 3.91 -12.75
CA ALA A 185 -3.97 4.25 -11.51
C ALA A 185 -3.45 3.44 -10.29
N LYS A 186 -2.73 2.35 -10.55
CA LYS A 186 -2.13 1.45 -9.55
C LYS A 186 -0.62 1.64 -9.41
N LEU A 187 -0.02 2.62 -10.08
CA LEU A 187 1.42 2.89 -10.08
C LEU A 187 1.74 4.25 -9.46
N VAL A 188 2.72 4.29 -8.55
CA VAL A 188 3.20 5.54 -7.94
C VAL A 188 4.72 5.64 -8.01
N VAL A 189 5.23 6.79 -8.45
CA VAL A 189 6.66 7.12 -8.37
C VAL A 189 6.86 8.12 -7.23
N PHE A 190 7.76 7.78 -6.31
CA PHE A 190 8.01 8.59 -5.12
C PHE A 190 9.35 9.30 -5.15
N ALA A 191 9.35 10.46 -4.50
CA ALA A 191 10.53 11.06 -3.88
C ALA A 191 10.23 11.19 -2.38
N ASN A 192 11.22 10.88 -1.54
CA ASN A 192 11.09 10.94 -0.07
C ASN A 192 9.94 10.09 0.47
N VAL A 193 9.73 8.88 -0.05
CA VAL A 193 8.81 7.96 0.63
C VAL A 193 9.33 7.70 2.05
N PRO A 194 8.46 7.67 3.08
CA PRO A 194 8.86 7.25 4.41
C PRO A 194 9.34 5.79 4.41
N GLU A 195 9.94 5.35 5.51
CA GLU A 195 10.49 3.98 5.62
C GLU A 195 9.43 2.89 5.45
N ASP A 196 8.17 3.21 5.76
CA ASP A 196 6.97 2.44 5.50
C ASP A 196 5.88 3.36 4.91
N ASN A 197 4.91 2.79 4.19
CA ASN A 197 3.77 3.55 3.71
C ASN A 197 2.51 2.67 3.66
N PRO A 198 1.47 2.91 4.48
CA PRO A 198 0.23 2.14 4.42
C PRO A 198 -0.78 2.66 3.39
N PHE A 199 -0.47 3.74 2.65
CA PHE A 199 -1.40 4.43 1.76
C PHE A 199 -1.28 3.99 0.30
N MET A 200 -2.39 3.50 -0.26
CA MET A 200 -2.48 3.13 -1.69
C MET A 200 -2.60 4.34 -2.62
N ALA A 201 -2.12 4.25 -3.85
CA ALA A 201 -1.52 3.08 -4.52
C ALA A 201 -0.04 2.82 -4.18
N GLY A 202 0.57 3.68 -3.35
CA GLY A 202 2.00 3.62 -3.09
C GLY A 202 2.45 2.76 -1.90
N ALA A 203 1.58 1.91 -1.37
CA ALA A 203 1.82 1.29 -0.07
C ALA A 203 2.89 0.20 -0.15
N PHE A 204 3.72 0.08 0.88
CA PHE A 204 4.59 -1.06 1.14
C PHE A 204 4.89 -1.15 2.63
N HIS A 205 5.26 -2.35 3.09
CA HIS A 205 5.62 -2.61 4.48
C HIS A 205 7.13 -2.46 4.67
N GLY A 206 7.53 -1.46 5.46
CA GLY A 206 8.93 -1.10 5.65
C GLY A 206 9.79 -2.20 6.27
N ILE A 207 11.11 -2.12 6.09
CA ILE A 207 12.04 -3.11 6.67
C ILE A 207 12.15 -3.00 8.20
N GLY A 208 11.93 -1.80 8.75
CA GLY A 208 11.95 -1.52 10.19
C GLY A 208 10.66 -1.91 10.90
N GLU A 209 9.59 -2.18 10.15
CA GLU A 209 8.29 -2.54 10.70
C GLU A 209 8.27 -3.97 11.30
N PRO A 210 7.36 -4.25 12.25
CA PRO A 210 7.21 -5.57 12.84
C PRO A 210 6.68 -6.59 11.83
N GLU A 211 6.59 -7.84 12.26
CA GLU A 211 6.14 -8.96 11.45
C GLU A 211 4.75 -8.75 10.81
N CYS A 212 3.82 -8.18 11.58
CA CYS A 212 2.47 -7.84 11.14
C CYS A 212 1.94 -6.66 11.96
N VAL A 213 1.27 -5.70 11.32
CA VAL A 213 0.69 -4.51 11.98
C VAL A 213 -0.60 -4.07 11.29
N ILE A 214 -1.48 -3.38 12.01
CA ILE A 214 -2.67 -2.72 11.46
C ILE A 214 -2.47 -1.21 11.50
N ASN A 215 -2.57 -0.58 10.33
CA ASN A 215 -2.60 0.87 10.17
C ASN A 215 -4.02 1.31 9.79
N VAL A 216 -4.52 2.37 10.43
CA VAL A 216 -5.88 2.89 10.19
C VAL A 216 -5.78 4.31 9.63
N GLY A 217 -6.37 4.53 8.46
CA GLY A 217 -6.49 5.85 7.86
C GLY A 217 -7.88 6.42 8.11
N VAL A 218 -7.95 7.59 8.75
CA VAL A 218 -9.20 8.29 9.07
C VAL A 218 -9.36 9.48 8.14
N SER A 219 -10.58 9.72 7.70
CA SER A 219 -10.93 10.88 6.86
C SER A 219 -11.03 12.15 7.70
N GLY A 220 -10.52 13.26 7.16
CA GLY A 220 -10.47 14.56 7.84
C GLY A 220 -11.15 15.73 7.11
N PRO A 221 -11.20 15.81 5.76
CA PRO A 221 -11.63 17.04 5.08
C PRO A 221 -13.04 17.53 5.44
N GLY A 222 -14.03 16.64 5.58
CA GLY A 222 -15.41 17.02 5.92
C GLY A 222 -15.54 17.61 7.32
N VAL A 223 -14.86 17.00 8.29
CA VAL A 223 -14.81 17.47 9.68
C VAL A 223 -14.11 18.83 9.77
N VAL A 224 -12.94 18.95 9.11
CA VAL A 224 -12.19 20.21 9.07
C VAL A 224 -13.00 21.33 8.43
N LYS A 225 -13.70 21.05 7.31
CA LYS A 225 -14.58 22.03 6.68
C LYS A 225 -15.65 22.53 7.65
N THR A 226 -16.32 21.62 8.34
CA THR A 226 -17.39 21.94 9.29
C THR A 226 -16.86 22.81 10.43
N ALA A 227 -15.71 22.45 11.00
CA ALA A 227 -15.05 23.24 12.04
C ALA A 227 -14.72 24.66 11.55
N ILE A 228 -14.15 24.80 10.35
CA ILE A 228 -13.80 26.11 9.75
C ILE A 228 -15.05 26.97 9.53
N GLU A 229 -16.17 26.38 9.11
CA GLU A 229 -17.42 27.10 8.88
C GLU A 229 -17.96 27.75 10.16
N THR A 230 -17.72 27.17 11.33
CA THR A 230 -18.16 27.71 12.64
C THR A 230 -17.39 28.95 13.10
N VAL A 231 -16.16 29.15 12.60
CA VAL A 231 -15.27 30.26 13.00
C VAL A 231 -15.10 31.30 11.88
N LYS A 232 -16.08 31.38 10.97
CA LYS A 232 -16.04 32.32 9.85
C LYS A 232 -15.90 33.76 10.34
N GLY A 233 -14.85 34.45 9.88
CA GLY A 233 -14.54 35.84 10.26
C GLY A 233 -13.68 35.96 11.52
N ALA A 234 -13.32 34.85 12.17
CA ALA A 234 -12.32 34.86 13.23
C ALA A 234 -10.91 35.12 12.68
N ASN A 235 -9.98 35.47 13.58
CA ASN A 235 -8.58 35.66 13.23
C ASN A 235 -7.85 34.31 13.04
N PHE A 236 -6.67 34.34 12.42
CA PHE A 236 -5.88 33.13 12.16
C PHE A 236 -5.44 32.38 13.42
N GLY A 237 -5.36 33.03 14.58
CA GLY A 237 -5.05 32.37 15.84
C GLY A 237 -6.21 31.52 16.39
N VAL A 238 -7.45 31.80 15.99
CA VAL A 238 -8.63 30.96 16.31
C VAL A 238 -8.84 29.86 15.26
N LEU A 239 -8.40 30.11 14.02
CA LEU A 239 -8.54 29.17 12.92
C LEU A 239 -7.53 27.99 13.00
N ALA A 240 -6.33 28.25 13.52
CA ALA A 240 -5.25 27.28 13.65
C ALA A 240 -5.43 26.38 14.88
#